data_AF-A0A7S1S006-F1
#
_entry.id   AF-A0A7S1S006-F1
#
_cell.length_a   1.000
_cell.length_b   1.000
_cell.length_c   1.000
_cell.angle_alpha   90.00
_cell.angle_beta   90.00
_cell.angle_gamma   90.00
#
_symmetry.space_group_name_H-M   'P 1'
#
loop_
_entity.id
_entity.type
_entity.pdbx_description
1 polymer ?
#
loop_
_entity_poly.entity_id
_entity_poly.type
_entity_poly.pdbx_seq_one_letter_code
_entity_poly.pdbx_strand_id
1 'polypeptide(L)'
;WLVKRYFLHCSWRWMLAVTMVFLNLVDSVFTTCTIFDVIRDQYFYLGETVLLEVPMAATFVISTFVVVEMADSGNEGLVYGLLTTAGNLGFPFAQAIANQVFGLFRPSLSEEDNYIEDKPSFRLTVFW
;
A
#
# COMPACT_ATOMS: atom_id res chain seq x y z
N TRP A 1 19.99 3.63 -18.23
CA TRP A 1 20.22 2.63 -19.30
C TRP A 1 19.37 1.38 -19.10
N LEU A 2 19.36 0.76 -17.91
CA LEU A 2 18.47 -0.37 -17.57
C LEU A 2 16.97 -0.07 -17.78
N VAL A 3 16.48 1.07 -17.30
CA VAL A 3 15.07 1.49 -17.45
C VAL A 3 14.65 1.52 -18.92
N LYS A 4 15.42 2.19 -19.78
CA LYS A 4 15.12 2.30 -21.22
C LYS A 4 15.12 0.95 -21.98
N ARG A 5 15.79 -0.09 -21.45
CA ARG A 5 15.92 -1.39 -22.10
C ARG A 5 14.88 -2.41 -21.64
N TYR A 6 14.47 -2.34 -20.37
CA TYR A 6 13.52 -3.29 -19.77
C TYR A 6 12.12 -2.71 -19.54
N PHE A 7 11.98 -1.43 -19.19
CA PHE A 7 10.67 -0.82 -18.98
C PHE A 7 9.91 -0.53 -20.28
N LEU A 8 10.62 -0.43 -21.42
CA LEU A 8 10.03 -0.01 -22.70
C LEU A 8 9.18 -1.11 -23.37
N HIS A 9 9.39 -2.38 -23.01
CA HIS A 9 8.63 -3.53 -23.51
C HIS A 9 7.62 -4.07 -22.50
N CYS A 10 7.67 -3.62 -21.25
CA CYS A 10 6.74 -4.03 -20.21
C CYS A 10 5.58 -3.06 -20.16
N SER A 11 4.35 -3.54 -20.28
CA SER A 11 3.20 -2.67 -20.09
C SER A 11 3.22 -2.09 -18.67
N TRP A 12 3.10 -0.78 -18.55
CA TRP A 12 3.06 -0.08 -17.26
C TRP A 12 1.99 -0.64 -16.30
N ARG A 13 0.89 -1.16 -16.84
CA ARG A 13 -0.20 -1.83 -16.09
C ARG A 13 0.28 -3.04 -15.32
N TRP A 14 1.00 -3.94 -15.98
CA TRP A 14 1.57 -5.13 -15.35
C TRP A 14 2.62 -4.77 -14.31
N MET A 15 3.39 -3.73 -14.57
CA MET A 15 4.41 -3.27 -13.63
C MET A 15 3.82 -2.70 -12.34
N LEU A 16 2.78 -1.85 -12.45
CA LEU A 16 2.03 -1.36 -11.28
C LEU A 16 1.38 -2.52 -10.51
N ALA A 17 0.74 -3.44 -11.21
CA ALA A 17 0.07 -4.59 -10.59
C ALA A 17 1.06 -5.47 -9.82
N VAL A 18 2.22 -5.80 -10.42
CA VAL A 18 3.25 -6.62 -9.77
C VAL A 18 3.83 -5.91 -8.56
N THR A 19 4.13 -4.60 -8.65
CA THR A 19 4.64 -3.83 -7.52
C THR A 19 3.61 -3.75 -6.37
N MET A 20 2.33 -3.54 -6.67
CA MET A 20 1.26 -3.51 -5.67
C MET A 20 1.06 -4.87 -4.98
N VAL A 21 1.08 -5.97 -5.74
CA VAL A 21 0.95 -7.32 -5.19
C VAL A 21 2.16 -7.67 -4.32
N PHE A 22 3.37 -7.37 -4.79
CA PHE A 22 4.59 -7.58 -4.02
C PHE A 22 4.57 -6.80 -2.71
N LEU A 23 4.15 -5.53 -2.76
CA LEU A 23 3.99 -4.68 -1.59
C LEU A 23 3.04 -5.27 -0.55
N ASN A 24 1.83 -5.67 -0.96
CA ASN A 24 0.85 -6.28 -0.07
C ASN A 24 1.36 -7.60 0.53
N LEU A 25 2.09 -8.40 -0.26
CA LEU A 25 2.66 -9.65 0.24
C LEU A 25 3.72 -9.40 1.32
N VAL A 26 4.63 -8.45 1.10
CA VAL A 26 5.66 -8.10 2.08
C VAL A 26 4.99 -7.57 3.35
N ASP A 27 4.11 -6.58 3.24
CA ASP A 27 3.36 -5.99 4.36
C ASP A 27 2.60 -7.04 5.19
N SER A 28 1.87 -7.93 4.52
CA SER A 28 1.14 -9.01 5.19
C SER A 28 2.06 -9.95 5.98
N VAL A 29 3.25 -10.28 5.46
CA VAL A 29 4.20 -11.17 6.13
C VAL A 29 4.77 -10.51 7.39
N PHE A 30 5.17 -9.24 7.29
CA PHE A 30 5.70 -8.49 8.43
C PHE A 30 4.63 -8.28 9.51
N THR A 31 3.45 -7.81 9.13
CA THR A 31 2.30 -7.62 10.04
C THR A 31 1.92 -8.93 10.75
N THR A 32 1.88 -10.05 10.04
CA THR A 32 1.60 -11.38 10.64
C THR A 32 2.66 -11.78 11.66
N CYS A 33 3.94 -11.59 11.35
CA CYS A 33 5.05 -11.93 12.26
C CYS A 33 4.99 -11.09 13.55
N THR A 34 4.54 -9.84 13.46
CA THR A 34 4.39 -8.94 14.60
C THR A 34 3.15 -9.28 15.44
N ILE A 35 2.01 -9.59 14.81
CA ILE A 35 0.76 -9.95 15.51
C ILE A 35 0.91 -11.25 16.32
N PHE A 36 1.59 -12.26 15.77
CA PHE A 36 1.77 -13.56 16.43
C PHE A 36 2.97 -13.63 17.39
N ASP A 37 3.58 -12.49 17.72
CA ASP A 37 4.65 -12.37 18.73
C ASP A 37 5.90 -13.21 18.39
N VAL A 38 6.22 -13.37 17.10
CA VAL A 38 7.44 -14.09 16.66
C VAL A 38 8.67 -13.19 16.77
N ILE A 39 8.55 -11.93 16.33
CA ILE A 39 9.58 -10.88 16.46
C ILE A 39 8.87 -9.56 16.79
N ARG A 40 8.74 -9.25 18.08
CA ARG A 40 8.09 -8.03 18.58
C ARG A 40 9.16 -6.98 18.92
N ASP A 41 9.88 -6.54 17.91
CA ASP A 41 10.94 -5.53 18.05
C ASP A 41 10.60 -4.25 17.26
N GLN A 42 10.80 -3.10 17.88
CA GLN A 42 10.46 -1.80 17.30
C GLN A 42 11.28 -1.51 16.03
N TYR A 43 12.53 -1.96 15.97
CA TYR A 43 13.39 -1.79 14.80
C TYR A 43 12.97 -2.72 13.64
N PHE A 44 12.37 -3.87 13.95
CA PHE A 44 11.79 -4.76 12.95
C PHE A 44 10.59 -4.11 12.25
N TYR A 45 9.69 -3.49 13.03
CA TYR A 45 8.56 -2.74 12.49
C TYR A 45 9.00 -1.46 11.73
N LEU A 46 10.03 -0.76 12.23
CA LEU A 46 10.59 0.39 11.52
C LEU A 46 11.21 -0.03 10.17
N GLY A 47 11.82 -1.22 10.13
CA GLY A 47 12.40 -1.80 8.93
C GLY A 47 11.35 -2.02 7.83
N GLU A 48 10.15 -2.45 8.19
CA GLU A 48 9.02 -2.57 7.27
C GLU A 48 8.68 -1.23 6.62
N THR A 49 8.52 -0.17 7.41
CA THR A 49 8.21 1.17 6.87
C THR A 49 9.30 1.63 5.90
N VAL A 50 10.58 1.43 6.23
CA VAL A 50 11.70 1.78 5.34
C VAL A 50 11.69 0.96 4.05
N LEU A 51 11.32 -0.33 4.12
CA LEU A 51 11.20 -1.19 2.94
C LEU A 51 10.04 -0.78 2.03
N LEU A 52 8.94 -0.24 2.58
CA LEU A 52 7.77 0.23 1.83
C LEU A 52 8.02 1.57 1.11
N GLU A 53 8.93 2.41 1.61
CA GLU A 53 9.31 3.68 0.96
C GLU A 53 9.94 3.47 -0.43
N VAL A 54 10.74 2.41 -0.60
CA VAL A 54 11.44 2.13 -1.87
C VAL A 54 10.46 1.84 -3.02
N PRO A 55 9.46 0.94 -2.86
CA PRO A 55 8.40 0.73 -3.84
C PRO A 55 7.47 1.93 -4.02
N MET A 56 7.24 2.73 -2.96
CA MET A 56 6.46 3.96 -3.08
C MET A 56 7.15 4.93 -4.06
N ALA A 57 8.46 5.11 -3.92
CA ALA A 57 9.28 5.88 -4.86
C ALA A 57 9.26 5.26 -6.28
N ALA A 58 9.28 3.94 -6.41
CA ALA A 58 9.17 3.28 -7.71
C ALA A 58 7.81 3.54 -8.39
N THR A 59 6.72 3.48 -7.62
CA THR A 59 5.35 3.74 -8.10
C THR A 59 5.18 5.19 -8.56
N PHE A 60 5.80 6.12 -7.85
CA PHE A 60 5.86 7.53 -8.24
C PHE A 60 6.57 7.73 -9.59
N VAL A 61 7.72 7.07 -9.79
CA VAL A 61 8.46 7.12 -11.06
C VAL A 61 7.62 6.53 -12.21
N ILE A 62 6.97 5.40 -12.00
CA ILE A 62 6.09 4.76 -13.00
C ILE A 62 4.92 5.69 -13.36
N SER A 63 4.30 6.32 -12.37
CA SER A 63 3.17 7.25 -12.60
C SER A 63 3.57 8.42 -13.50
N THR A 64 4.80 8.92 -13.37
CA THR A 64 5.33 9.97 -14.24
C THR A 64 5.50 9.49 -15.69
N PHE A 65 5.93 8.24 -15.90
CA PHE A 65 6.03 7.66 -17.24
C PHE A 65 4.67 7.43 -17.91
N VAL A 66 3.67 6.99 -17.13
CA VAL A 66 2.30 6.77 -17.65
C VAL A 66 1.70 8.06 -18.19
N VAL A 67 1.94 9.20 -17.53
CA VAL A 67 1.45 10.51 -17.99
C VAL A 67 2.01 10.86 -19.37
N VAL A 68 3.31 10.64 -19.59
CA VAL A 68 3.97 10.91 -20.88
C VAL A 68 3.50 9.95 -21.98
N GLU A 69 3.11 8.73 -21.63
CA GLU A 69 2.62 7.74 -22.59
C GLU A 69 1.14 7.93 -22.94
N MET A 70 0.32 8.46 -22.03
CA MET A 70 -1.12 8.67 -22.25
C MET A 70 -1.49 10.07 -22.72
N ALA A 71 -0.67 11.09 -22.43
CA ALA A 71 -0.97 12.45 -22.81
C ALA A 71 -0.60 12.70 -24.28
N ASP A 72 -1.57 13.22 -25.03
CA ASP A 72 -1.31 13.78 -26.34
C ASP A 72 -0.58 15.13 -26.20
N SER A 73 0.17 15.52 -27.24
CA SER A 73 1.03 16.70 -27.19
C SER A 73 0.22 17.96 -26.83
N GLY A 74 0.62 18.66 -25.76
CA GLY A 74 -0.05 19.85 -25.25
C GLY A 74 -1.11 19.62 -24.16
N ASN A 75 -1.44 18.37 -23.82
CA ASN A 75 -2.41 18.04 -22.76
C ASN A 75 -1.80 17.34 -21.52
N GLU A 76 -0.47 17.26 -21.45
CA GLU A 76 0.27 16.55 -20.40
C GLU A 76 -0.06 17.04 -18.98
N GLY A 77 -0.22 18.36 -18.80
CA GLY A 77 -0.54 18.96 -17.51
C GLY A 77 -1.96 18.61 -17.00
N LEU A 78 -2.95 18.50 -17.90
CA LEU A 78 -4.31 18.10 -17.51
C LEU A 78 -4.36 16.62 -17.14
N VAL A 79 -3.67 15.76 -17.90
CA VAL A 79 -3.58 14.32 -17.59
C VAL A 79 -2.85 14.08 -16.26
N TYR A 80 -1.75 14.81 -16.02
CA TYR A 80 -1.01 14.75 -14.75
C TYR A 80 -1.88 15.19 -13.56
N GLY A 81 -2.59 16.32 -13.70
CA GLY A 81 -3.48 16.84 -12.66
C GLY A 81 -4.66 15.90 -12.37
N LEU A 82 -5.25 15.31 -13.41
CA LEU A 82 -6.33 14.34 -13.26
C LEU A 82 -5.84 13.06 -12.54
N LEU A 83 -4.69 12.52 -12.94
CA LEU A 83 -4.14 11.33 -12.30
C LEU A 83 -3.77 11.58 -10.83
N THR A 84 -3.20 12.75 -10.54
CA THR A 84 -2.82 13.15 -9.17
C THR A 84 -4.05 13.33 -8.27
N THR A 85 -5.10 13.98 -8.76
CA THR A 85 -6.34 14.17 -8.01
C THR A 85 -7.07 12.84 -7.76
N ALA A 86 -7.11 11.96 -8.77
CA ALA A 86 -7.63 10.60 -8.59
C ALA A 86 -6.83 9.80 -7.56
N GLY A 87 -5.50 9.91 -7.58
CA GLY A 87 -4.62 9.27 -6.58
C GLY A 87 -4.88 9.77 -5.15
N ASN A 88 -4.98 11.09 -4.96
CA ASN A 88 -5.24 11.69 -3.65
C ASN A 88 -6.65 11.38 -3.10
N LEU A 89 -7.64 11.14 -3.97
CA LEU A 89 -8.97 10.70 -3.57
C LEU A 89 -9.03 9.21 -3.21
N GLY A 90 -8.15 8.40 -3.79
CA GLY A 90 -8.12 6.96 -3.54
C GLY A 90 -7.87 6.62 -2.07
N PHE A 91 -6.96 7.33 -1.41
CA PHE A 91 -6.59 7.09 0.00
C PHE A 91 -7.76 7.27 0.98
N PRO A 92 -8.45 8.43 1.05
CA PRO A 92 -9.57 8.61 1.97
C PRO A 92 -10.75 7.70 1.63
N PHE A 93 -10.94 7.35 0.35
CA PHE A 93 -12.00 6.43 -0.06
C PHE A 93 -11.72 5.00 0.41
N ALA A 94 -10.48 4.52 0.25
CA ALA A 94 -10.04 3.23 0.76
C ALA A 94 -10.19 3.16 2.28
N GLN A 95 -9.77 4.20 3.00
CA GLN A 95 -9.91 4.28 4.45
C GLN A 95 -11.38 4.30 4.90
N ALA A 96 -12.25 5.01 4.20
CA ALA A 96 -13.67 5.02 4.49
C ALA A 96 -14.29 3.62 4.34
N ILE A 97 -13.96 2.89 3.26
CA ILE A 97 -14.42 1.51 3.06
C ILE A 97 -13.87 0.59 4.14
N ALA A 98 -12.56 0.67 4.40
CA ALA A 98 -11.89 -0.15 5.40
C ALA A 98 -12.54 0.03 6.78
N ASN A 99 -12.76 1.28 7.21
CA ASN A 99 -13.42 1.56 8.49
C ASN A 99 -14.83 0.97 8.58
N GLN A 100 -15.61 1.03 7.49
CA GLN A 100 -16.96 0.45 7.47
C GLN A 100 -16.91 -1.08 7.54
N VAL A 101 -15.94 -1.71 6.89
CA VAL A 101 -15.74 -3.16 6.94
C VAL A 101 -15.29 -3.58 8.34
N PHE A 102 -14.30 -2.90 8.93
CA PHE A 102 -13.80 -3.20 10.28
C PHE A 102 -14.84 -2.96 11.37
N GLY A 103 -15.74 -1.99 11.19
CA GLY A 103 -16.86 -1.74 12.12
C GLY A 103 -17.88 -2.88 12.22
N LEU A 104 -17.90 -3.83 11.28
CA LEU A 104 -18.81 -4.98 11.28
C LEU A 104 -18.30 -6.13 12.17
N PHE A 105 -17.02 -6.15 12.53
CA PHE A 105 -16.42 -7.25 13.28
C PHE A 105 -16.36 -6.95 14.79
N ARG A 106 -16.50 -8.00 15.60
CA ARG A 106 -16.35 -7.97 17.06
C ARG A 106 -15.34 -9.02 17.50
N PRO A 107 -14.50 -8.74 18.51
CA PRO A 107 -14.32 -7.48 19.27
C PRO A 107 -13.90 -6.27 18.41
N SER A 108 -14.36 -5.07 18.77
CA SER A 108 -14.13 -3.87 17.93
C SER A 108 -12.69 -3.37 18.05
N LEU A 109 -12.08 -3.00 16.92
CA LEU A 109 -10.75 -2.38 16.87
C LEU A 109 -10.72 -0.97 17.47
N SER A 110 -11.87 -0.37 17.76
CA SER A 110 -12.01 0.97 18.33
C SER A 110 -11.91 1.00 19.86
N GLU A 111 -11.93 -0.17 20.52
CA GLU A 111 -12.03 -0.28 21.98
C GLU A 111 -10.65 -0.60 22.56
N GLU A 112 -10.08 0.37 23.28
CA GLU A 112 -8.68 0.36 23.76
C GLU A 112 -8.41 -0.81 24.74
N ASP A 113 -9.42 -1.19 25.52
CA ASP A 113 -9.35 -2.28 26.49
C ASP A 113 -8.95 -3.63 25.85
N ASN A 114 -9.30 -3.86 24.58
CA ASN A 114 -8.95 -5.09 23.87
C ASN A 114 -7.44 -5.18 23.53
N TYR A 115 -6.77 -4.05 23.37
CA TYR A 115 -5.33 -4.00 23.10
C TYR A 115 -4.49 -4.22 24.36
N ILE A 116 -5.02 -3.84 25.53
CA ILE A 116 -4.34 -3.97 26.83
C ILE A 116 -4.33 -5.43 27.29
N GLU A 117 -5.40 -6.18 27.02
CA GLU A 117 -5.52 -7.58 27.45
C GLU A 117 -4.82 -8.59 26.53
N ASP A 118 -4.38 -8.19 25.33
CA ASP A 118 -3.63 -8.99 24.33
C ASP A 118 -4.12 -10.46 24.19
N LYS A 119 -5.44 -10.65 24.13
CA LYS A 119 -6.05 -11.99 24.05
C LYS A 119 -5.74 -12.67 22.70
N PRO A 120 -5.47 -14.00 22.66
CA PRO A 120 -5.27 -14.72 21.40
C PRO A 120 -6.44 -14.61 20.41
N SER A 121 -7.67 -14.51 20.92
CA SER A 121 -8.87 -14.29 20.10
C SER A 121 -8.94 -12.90 19.46
N PHE A 122 -8.35 -11.88 20.12
CA PHE A 122 -8.26 -10.53 19.59
C PHE A 122 -7.23 -10.44 18.47
N ARG A 123 -6.08 -11.13 18.62
CA ARG A 123 -5.04 -11.21 17.58
C ARG A 123 -5.57 -11.74 16.24
N LEU A 124 -6.49 -12.73 16.28
CA LEU A 124 -7.17 -13.22 15.09
C LEU A 124 -8.11 -12.18 14.47
N THR A 125 -8.69 -11.28 15.27
CA THR A 125 -9.57 -10.21 14.76
C THR A 125 -8.77 -9.09 14.09
N VAL A 126 -7.54 -8.87 14.52
CA VAL A 126 -6.60 -7.87 13.96
C VAL A 126 -5.90 -8.38 12.69
N PHE A 127 -5.77 -9.70 12.52
CA PHE A 127 -5.08 -10.31 11.38
C PHE A 127 -5.85 -10.24 10.04
N TRP A 128 -7.18 -10.14 10.08
CA TRP A 128 -8.03 -10.14 8.89
C TRP A 128 -8.32 -8.74 8.36
#